data_AF-A0A418Y4Q2-F1
#
_entry.id   AF-A0A418Y4Q2-F1
#
_cell.length_a   1.000
_cell.length_b   1.000
_cell.length_c   1.000
_cell.angle_alpha   90.00
_cell.angle_beta   90.00
_cell.angle_gamma   90.00
#
_symmetry.space_group_name_H-M   'P 1'
#
loop_
_entity.id
_entity.type
_entity.pdbx_description
1 polymer ?
#
loop_
_entity_poly.entity_id
_entity_poly.type
_entity_poly.pdbx_seq_one_letter_code
_entity_poly.pdbx_strand_id
1 'polypeptide(L)'
;PEWAALYTDDATYEVTSPASADPVHADPAVTLFLIADRIDRIRARATRLMKRTAHAEYPHSKTRHLVSNVRIIGGAGAETLVRANFVVFRTKEDTTTFYMGEFRYTLVSDAGGIRIRHKRAILDLNSLYNQGRLSIIL
;
A
#
# COMPACT_ATOMS: atom_id res chain seq x y z
N PRO A 1 -8.37 11.17 7.19
CA PRO A 1 -9.33 10.22 6.56
C PRO A 1 -9.34 8.90 7.32
N GLU A 2 -10.48 8.22 7.38
CA GLU A 2 -10.66 6.96 8.14
C GLU A 2 -9.58 5.91 7.83
N TRP A 3 -9.18 5.79 6.56
CA TRP A 3 -8.12 4.89 6.13
C TRP A 3 -6.78 5.11 6.87
N ALA A 4 -6.40 6.37 7.12
CA ALA A 4 -5.15 6.68 7.81
C ALA A 4 -5.22 6.40 9.32
N ALA A 5 -6.43 6.30 9.89
CA ALA A 5 -6.62 5.95 11.30
C ALA A 5 -6.41 4.45 11.57
N LEU A 6 -6.38 3.62 10.51
CA LEU A 6 -6.08 2.19 10.62
C LEU A 6 -4.60 1.91 10.93
N TYR A 7 -3.72 2.91 10.84
CA TYR A 7 -2.28 2.77 11.07
C TYR A 7 -1.89 3.15 12.50
N THR A 8 -0.85 2.49 13.03
CA THR A 8 -0.21 2.91 14.29
C THR A 8 0.61 4.20 14.11
N ASP A 9 0.95 4.87 15.21
CA ASP A 9 1.73 6.12 15.15
C ASP A 9 3.18 5.92 14.73
N ASP A 10 3.69 4.69 14.82
CA ASP A 10 5.03 4.31 14.35
C ASP A 10 4.99 3.62 12.99
N ALA A 11 3.86 3.65 12.29
CA ALA A 11 3.67 2.83 11.12
C ALA A 11 4.49 3.24 9.89
N THR A 12 4.79 2.24 9.07
CA THR A 12 5.43 2.38 7.76
C THR A 12 4.58 1.79 6.65
N TYR A 13 4.53 2.48 5.51
CA TYR A 13 3.84 2.07 4.30
C TYR A 13 4.78 2.11 3.11
N GLU A 14 4.91 0.98 2.44
CA GLU A 14 5.93 0.76 1.44
C GLU A 14 5.33 0.16 0.17
N VAL A 15 5.79 0.63 -0.99
CA VAL A 15 5.54 0.00 -2.27
C VAL A 15 6.89 -0.16 -2.98
N THR A 16 7.29 -1.41 -3.19
CA THR A 16 8.61 -1.71 -3.76
C THR A 16 8.67 -1.32 -5.23
N SER A 17 9.87 -1.02 -5.73
CA SER A 17 10.07 -0.88 -7.17
C SER A 17 9.80 -2.21 -7.88
N PRO A 18 9.06 -2.22 -9.01
CA PRO A 18 8.89 -3.41 -9.86
C PRO A 18 10.23 -3.98 -10.37
N ALA A 19 11.27 -3.16 -10.44
CA ALA A 19 12.61 -3.56 -10.88
C ALA A 19 13.50 -4.09 -9.76
N SER A 20 13.00 -4.19 -8.52
CA SER A 20 13.79 -4.70 -7.39
C SER A 20 14.09 -6.18 -7.57
N ALA A 21 15.36 -6.57 -7.50
CA ALA A 21 15.77 -7.98 -7.57
C ALA A 21 15.31 -8.80 -6.35
N ASP A 22 15.27 -8.16 -5.17
CA ASP A 22 14.77 -8.75 -3.93
C ASP A 22 13.81 -7.76 -3.23
N PRO A 23 12.57 -7.61 -3.72
CA PRO A 23 11.60 -6.70 -3.12
C PRO A 23 11.21 -7.12 -1.69
N VAL A 24 11.43 -8.39 -1.35
CA VAL A 24 11.07 -8.93 -0.04
C VAL A 24 12.00 -8.39 1.03
N HIS A 25 13.31 -8.42 0.79
CA HIS A 25 14.32 -8.01 1.77
C HIS A 25 14.93 -6.63 1.48
N ALA A 26 14.45 -5.92 0.46
CA ALA A 26 14.89 -4.56 0.16
C ALA A 26 14.70 -3.59 1.33
N ASP A 27 15.71 -2.75 1.54
CA ASP A 27 15.74 -1.66 2.52
C ASP A 27 15.47 -0.32 1.81
N PRO A 28 14.44 0.45 2.22
CA PRO A 28 14.14 1.76 1.63
C PRO A 28 15.23 2.82 1.85
N ALA A 29 16.20 2.60 2.75
CA ALA A 29 17.33 3.51 2.95
C ALA A 29 18.37 3.45 1.82
N VAL A 30 18.47 2.32 1.12
CA VAL A 30 19.51 2.07 0.10
C VAL A 30 18.96 1.62 -1.25
N THR A 31 17.67 1.27 -1.32
CA THR A 31 16.99 0.83 -2.54
C THR A 31 15.86 1.79 -2.90
N LEU A 32 15.64 2.01 -4.19
CA LEU A 32 14.54 2.84 -4.67
C LEU A 32 13.19 2.15 -4.43
N PHE A 33 12.30 2.82 -3.71
CA PHE A 33 10.91 2.45 -3.53
C PHE A 33 9.99 3.45 -4.24
N LEU A 34 8.83 2.98 -4.71
CA LEU A 34 7.78 3.88 -5.23
C LEU A 34 7.14 4.68 -4.08
N ILE A 35 7.01 4.04 -2.91
CA ILE A 35 6.55 4.64 -1.67
C ILE A 35 7.38 4.06 -0.53
N ALA A 36 7.89 4.92 0.35
CA ALA A 36 8.53 4.56 1.62
C ALA A 36 8.13 5.62 2.66
N ASP A 37 6.87 5.56 3.09
CA ASP A 37 6.24 6.59 3.92
C ASP A 37 6.22 6.15 5.39
N ARG A 38 6.51 7.11 6.28
CA ARG A 38 6.17 7.04 7.72
C ARG A 38 4.79 7.68 7.96
N ILE A 39 4.27 7.56 9.19
CA ILE A 39 2.91 7.98 9.56
C ILE A 39 2.52 9.40 9.11
N ASP A 40 3.44 10.36 9.17
CA ASP A 40 3.25 11.75 8.75
C ASP A 40 2.92 11.83 7.25
N ARG A 41 3.70 11.11 6.44
CA ARG A 41 3.50 11.02 4.98
C ARG A 41 2.28 10.17 4.62
N ILE A 42 1.99 9.11 5.37
CA ILE A 42 0.76 8.31 5.21
C ILE A 42 -0.48 9.20 5.39
N ARG A 43 -0.52 9.98 6.48
CA ARG A 43 -1.61 10.93 6.77
C ARG A 43 -1.71 12.03 5.71
N ALA A 44 -0.56 12.59 5.30
CA ALA A 44 -0.52 13.62 4.27
C ALA A 44 -1.03 13.10 2.92
N ARG A 45 -0.63 11.87 2.52
CA ARG A 45 -1.09 11.20 1.30
C ARG A 45 -2.60 10.99 1.32
N ALA A 46 -3.13 10.41 2.38
CA ALA A 46 -4.56 10.21 2.53
C ALA A 46 -5.33 11.53 2.45
N THR A 47 -4.82 12.58 3.11
CA THR A 47 -5.44 13.91 3.12
C THR A 47 -5.38 14.56 1.74
N ARG A 48 -4.26 14.43 1.02
CA ARG A 48 -4.11 14.95 -0.34
C ARG A 48 -5.14 14.34 -1.29
N LEU A 49 -5.40 13.03 -1.18
CA LEU A 49 -6.39 12.34 -2.02
C LEU A 49 -7.82 12.87 -1.85
N MET A 50 -8.13 13.53 -0.73
CA MET A 50 -9.44 14.17 -0.52
C MET A 50 -9.57 15.55 -1.17
N LYS A 51 -8.47 16.15 -1.63
CA LYS A 51 -8.46 17.53 -2.15
C LYS A 51 -8.78 17.55 -3.64
N ARG A 52 -9.58 18.53 -4.07
CA ARG A 52 -9.82 18.82 -5.50
C ARG A 52 -8.56 19.22 -6.26
N THR A 53 -7.55 19.73 -5.55
CA THR A 53 -6.24 20.10 -6.10
C THR A 53 -5.31 18.90 -6.34
N ALA A 54 -5.72 17.68 -5.97
CA ALA A 54 -5.00 16.48 -6.36
C ALA A 54 -5.34 16.10 -7.80
N HIS A 55 -4.86 16.88 -8.78
CA HIS A 55 -5.22 16.76 -10.19
C HIS A 55 -5.07 15.34 -10.77
N ALA A 56 -4.08 14.57 -10.30
CA ALA A 56 -3.92 13.16 -10.72
C ALA A 56 -5.12 12.28 -10.36
N GLU A 57 -5.83 12.58 -9.27
CA GLU A 57 -6.95 11.83 -8.71
C GLU A 57 -8.22 12.68 -8.55
N TYR A 58 -8.32 13.80 -9.26
CA TYR A 58 -9.55 14.57 -9.37
C TYR A 58 -9.96 14.70 -10.85
N PRO A 59 -11.16 14.24 -11.24
CA PRO A 59 -12.09 13.41 -10.48
C PRO A 59 -11.48 12.10 -9.98
N HIS A 60 -12.04 11.54 -8.91
CA HIS A 60 -11.54 10.30 -8.29
C HIS A 60 -11.62 9.12 -9.24
N SER A 61 -10.54 8.35 -9.31
CA SER A 61 -10.56 7.07 -10.01
C SER A 61 -11.55 6.12 -9.33
N LYS A 62 -12.24 5.29 -10.11
CA LYS A 62 -12.97 4.15 -9.55
C LYS A 62 -11.94 3.09 -9.19
N THR A 63 -11.88 2.68 -7.92
CA THR A 63 -10.97 1.63 -7.47
C THR A 63 -11.73 0.39 -7.00
N ARG A 64 -11.12 -0.79 -7.20
CA ARG A 64 -11.61 -2.05 -6.64
C ARG A 64 -10.41 -2.82 -6.10
N HIS A 65 -10.38 -3.03 -4.79
CA HIS A 65 -9.35 -3.81 -4.13
C HIS A 65 -9.88 -5.22 -3.93
N LEU A 66 -9.26 -6.19 -4.59
CA LEU A 66 -9.47 -7.60 -4.33
C LEU A 66 -8.29 -8.09 -3.49
N VAL A 67 -8.59 -8.66 -2.34
CA VAL A 67 -7.60 -9.25 -1.43
C VAL A 67 -7.99 -10.71 -1.23
N SER A 68 -7.06 -11.62 -1.46
CA SER A 68 -7.28 -13.06 -1.39
C SER A 68 -6.07 -13.76 -0.80
N ASN A 69 -6.20 -15.06 -0.51
CA ASN A 69 -5.09 -15.91 -0.04
C ASN A 69 -4.42 -15.33 1.21
N VAL A 70 -5.24 -14.77 2.09
CA VAL A 70 -4.82 -14.18 3.36
C VAL A 70 -4.27 -15.30 4.25
N ARG A 71 -3.02 -15.15 4.69
CA ARG A 71 -2.29 -16.12 5.48
C ARG A 71 -1.62 -15.43 6.66
N ILE A 72 -1.90 -15.92 7.86
CA ILE A 72 -1.09 -15.60 9.04
C ILE A 72 0.15 -16.48 8.97
N ILE A 73 1.33 -15.86 8.96
CA ILE A 73 2.61 -16.55 8.77
C ILE A 73 3.49 -16.54 10.03
N GLY A 74 3.04 -15.86 11.08
CA GLY A 74 3.75 -15.77 12.35
C GLY A 74 3.23 -14.61 13.19
N GLY A 75 3.91 -14.36 14.30
CA GLY A 75 3.58 -13.29 15.23
C GLY A 75 4.28 -13.49 16.56
N ALA A 76 4.45 -12.40 17.31
CA ALA A 76 5.02 -12.40 18.65
C ALA A 76 4.38 -11.29 19.49
N GLY A 77 4.02 -11.59 20.74
CA GLY A 77 3.33 -10.63 21.60
C GLY A 77 2.03 -10.14 20.96
N ALA A 78 1.91 -8.83 20.75
CA ALA A 78 0.75 -8.19 20.12
C ALA A 78 0.81 -8.17 18.58
N GLU A 79 1.92 -8.61 17.97
CA GLU A 79 2.13 -8.55 16.53
C GLU A 79 1.65 -9.81 15.81
N THR A 80 1.01 -9.61 14.66
CA THR A 80 0.62 -10.67 13.74
C THR A 80 1.19 -10.37 12.35
N LEU A 81 1.98 -11.30 11.82
CA LEU A 81 2.55 -11.21 10.48
C LEU A 81 1.57 -11.84 9.48
N VAL A 82 1.12 -11.05 8.51
CA VAL A 82 0.12 -11.47 7.52
C VAL A 82 0.64 -11.26 6.11
N ARG A 83 0.40 -12.24 5.24
CA ARG A 83 0.58 -12.13 3.79
C ARG A 83 -0.77 -12.25 3.10
N ALA A 84 -0.97 -11.49 2.03
CA ALA A 84 -2.17 -11.61 1.21
C ALA A 84 -1.84 -11.29 -0.24
N ASN A 85 -2.46 -12.01 -1.17
CA ASN A 85 -2.40 -11.65 -2.58
C ASN A 85 -3.40 -10.52 -2.84
N PHE A 86 -3.07 -9.62 -3.76
CA PHE A 86 -3.96 -8.55 -4.15
C PHE A 86 -4.01 -8.32 -5.65
N VAL A 87 -5.16 -7.80 -6.07
CA VAL A 87 -5.32 -7.06 -7.32
C VAL A 87 -6.09 -5.79 -7.01
N VAL A 88 -5.53 -4.63 -7.36
CA VAL A 88 -6.21 -3.33 -7.28
C VAL A 88 -6.47 -2.84 -8.69
N PHE A 89 -7.74 -2.79 -9.07
CA PHE A 89 -8.16 -2.15 -10.32
C PHE A 89 -8.33 -0.65 -10.11
N ARG A 90 -7.91 0.13 -11.11
CA ARG A 90 -8.08 1.57 -11.18
C ARG A 90 -8.61 1.94 -12.55
N THR A 91 -9.83 2.48 -12.59
CA THR A 91 -10.45 3.01 -13.80
C THR A 91 -10.49 4.54 -13.74
N LYS A 92 -9.91 5.20 -14.75
CA LYS A 92 -9.99 6.65 -14.95
C LYS A 92 -10.02 6.96 -16.45
N GLU A 93 -10.92 7.85 -16.86
CA GLU A 93 -11.08 8.27 -18.27
C GLU A 93 -11.16 7.04 -19.20
N ASP A 94 -12.08 6.12 -18.88
CA ASP A 94 -12.35 4.85 -19.56
C ASP A 94 -11.18 3.85 -19.66
N THR A 95 -10.02 4.21 -19.13
CA THR A 95 -8.85 3.33 -19.05
C THR A 95 -8.85 2.60 -17.73
N THR A 96 -8.86 1.26 -17.77
CA THR A 96 -8.69 0.41 -16.59
C THR A 96 -7.29 -0.17 -16.55
N THR A 97 -6.58 0.13 -15.47
CA THR A 97 -5.26 -0.43 -15.15
C THR A 97 -5.36 -1.26 -13.88
N PHE A 98 -4.40 -2.14 -13.64
CA PHE A 98 -4.34 -2.92 -12.42
C PHE A 98 -2.95 -2.92 -11.81
N TYR A 99 -2.92 -3.06 -10.49
CA TYR A 99 -1.73 -3.38 -9.71
C TYR A 99 -1.98 -4.74 -9.09
N MET A 100 -1.00 -5.64 -9.16
CA MET A 100 -1.14 -6.96 -8.57
C MET A 100 0.14 -7.33 -7.85
N GLY A 101 0.00 -8.21 -6.87
CA GLY A 101 1.11 -8.85 -6.20
C GLY A 101 0.78 -9.27 -4.78
N GLU A 102 1.72 -9.06 -3.87
CA GLU A 102 1.62 -9.50 -2.49
C GLU A 102 1.65 -8.32 -1.52
N PHE A 103 0.70 -8.26 -0.60
CA PHE A 103 0.82 -7.47 0.60
C PHE A 103 1.51 -8.28 1.69
N ARG A 104 2.44 -7.63 2.39
CA ARG A 104 3.00 -8.06 3.66
C ARG A 104 2.63 -7.07 4.74
N TYR A 105 2.04 -7.56 5.81
CA TYR A 105 1.61 -6.76 6.93
C TYR A 105 2.28 -7.20 8.22
N THR A 106 2.56 -6.22 9.07
CA THR A 106 2.63 -6.41 10.52
C THR A 106 1.43 -5.72 11.11
N LEU A 107 0.50 -6.50 11.64
CA LEU A 107 -0.69 -6.02 12.33
C LEU A 107 -0.44 -6.05 13.83
N VAL A 108 -1.01 -5.09 14.56
CA VAL A 108 -0.95 -5.01 16.02
C VAL A 108 -2.36 -4.99 16.56
N SER A 109 -2.62 -5.84 17.55
CA SER A 109 -3.88 -5.84 18.29
C SER A 109 -3.72 -5.05 19.59
N ASP A 110 -4.54 -4.02 19.79
CA ASP A 110 -4.63 -3.28 21.05
C ASP A 110 -6.09 -3.13 21.50
N ALA A 111 -6.33 -2.39 22.59
CA ALA A 111 -7.67 -2.18 23.15
C ALA A 111 -8.64 -1.47 22.16
N GLY A 112 -8.12 -0.79 21.15
CA GLY A 112 -8.88 -0.14 20.07
C GLY A 112 -9.10 -1.01 18.84
N GLY A 113 -8.63 -2.26 18.85
CA GLY A 113 -8.79 -3.22 17.76
C GLY A 113 -7.48 -3.49 17.01
N ILE A 114 -7.61 -3.94 15.76
CA ILE A 114 -6.46 -4.29 14.91
C ILE A 114 -6.03 -3.06 14.12
N ARG A 115 -4.74 -2.72 14.22
CA ARG A 115 -4.11 -1.63 13.46
C ARG A 115 -2.91 -2.13 12.66
N ILE A 116 -2.53 -1.36 11.64
CA ILE A 116 -1.44 -1.66 10.72
C ILE A 116 -0.18 -0.95 11.23
N ARG A 117 0.84 -1.71 11.65
CA ARG A 117 2.17 -1.18 11.99
C ARG A 117 3.09 -1.16 10.77
N HIS A 118 2.98 -2.15 9.89
CA HIS A 118 3.71 -2.16 8.63
C HIS A 118 2.80 -2.67 7.52
N LYS A 119 2.85 -2.02 6.37
CA LYS A 119 2.28 -2.52 5.12
C LYS A 119 3.29 -2.34 4.00
N ARG A 120 3.72 -3.44 3.40
CA ARG A 120 4.51 -3.46 2.16
C ARG A 120 3.68 -4.08 1.04
N ALA A 121 3.53 -3.35 -0.06
CA ALA A 121 2.99 -3.88 -1.32
C ALA A 121 4.15 -4.20 -2.26
N ILE A 122 4.28 -5.49 -2.58
CA ILE A 122 5.21 -6.00 -3.58
C ILE A 122 4.44 -6.13 -4.88
N LEU A 123 4.94 -5.48 -5.93
CA LEU A 123 4.30 -5.48 -7.25
C LEU A 123 4.86 -6.61 -8.10
N ASP A 124 3.98 -7.49 -8.59
CA ASP A 124 4.30 -8.53 -9.56
C ASP A 124 4.17 -7.95 -10.99
N LEU A 125 4.91 -6.87 -11.24
CA LEU A 125 5.00 -6.17 -12.53
C LEU A 125 6.48 -5.99 -12.88
N ASN A 126 6.83 -5.94 -14.16
CA ASN A 126 8.20 -5.59 -14.58
C ASN A 126 8.45 -4.08 -14.60
N SER A 127 7.38 -3.29 -14.78
CA SER A 127 7.42 -1.83 -14.77
C SER A 127 6.02 -1.26 -14.54
N LEU A 128 5.91 0.06 -14.36
CA LEU A 128 4.64 0.78 -14.33
C LEU A 128 4.24 1.36 -15.69
N TYR A 129 4.82 0.90 -16.81
CA TYR A 129 4.57 1.50 -18.14
C TYR A 129 3.07 1.56 -18.47
N ASN A 130 2.34 0.47 -18.25
CA ASN A 130 0.90 0.39 -18.53
C ASN A 130 0.06 1.19 -17.52
N GLN A 131 0.54 1.35 -16.28
CA GLN A 131 -0.14 2.08 -15.22
C GLN A 131 0.10 3.60 -15.33
N GLY A 132 1.25 3.99 -15.87
CA GLY A 132 1.75 5.37 -16.02
C GLY A 132 2.15 6.05 -14.71
N ARG A 133 1.41 5.81 -13.62
CA ARG A 133 1.64 6.46 -12.32
C ARG A 133 1.00 5.66 -11.19
N LEU A 134 1.61 5.62 -10.01
CA LEU A 134 0.95 5.16 -8.79
C LEU A 134 0.34 6.35 -8.03
N SER A 135 -0.91 6.67 -8.35
CA SER A 135 -1.62 7.83 -7.78
C SER A 135 -2.70 7.47 -6.76
N ILE A 136 -3.00 6.18 -6.58
CA ILE A 136 -3.92 5.66 -5.58
C ILE A 136 -3.15 5.04 -4.39
N ILE A 137 -3.89 4.60 -3.38
CA ILE A 137 -3.37 3.75 -2.32
C ILE A 137 -3.50 2.30 -2.79
N LEU A 138 -2.45 1.49 -2.58
CA LEU A 138 -2.51 0.03 -2.63
C LEU A 138 -2.74 -0.50 -1.22
#